data_AF-A0A7L2UT28-F1
#
_entry.id   AF-A0A7L2UT28-F1
#
_cell.length_a   1.000
_cell.length_b   1.000
_cell.length_c   1.000
_cell.angle_alpha   90.00
_cell.angle_beta   90.00
_cell.angle_gamma   90.00
#
_symmetry.space_group_name_H-M   'P 1'
#
loop_
_entity.id
_entity.type
_entity.pdbx_description
1 polymer ?
#
loop_
_entity_poly.entity_id
_entity_poly.type
_entity_poly.pdbx_seq_one_letter_code
_entity_poly.pdbx_strand_id
1 'polypeptide(L)'
;RGISSDERPKRPLTAYFRFLKEHRSAFRQKNPEMSNIELVKKIAGAWKELPASQKQVYEEARKADWQRYEGQLAAYKAQLTPTQAAALKEERRKRLAKRRSFRAKRELTVLGKPKRPRSGFNIFVSENFQESEGISPVAKLKKLFDTWRKLSSSQKQPYLQLAEDDKVRYENEMKSWEAKMVELGREDLLRSGKQRPKKKTAETANKAETAKASSRENKAKLRLKKSEE
;
A
#
# COMPACT_ATOMS: atom_id res chain seq x y z
N ARG A 1 14.15 -25.04 10.22
CA ARG A 1 14.30 -23.88 9.31
C ARG A 1 13.03 -23.78 8.49
N GLY A 2 12.39 -22.61 8.40
CA GLY A 2 11.12 -22.46 7.68
C GLY A 2 11.35 -22.44 6.17
N ILE A 3 10.57 -23.19 5.40
CA ILE A 3 10.63 -23.22 3.94
C ILE A 3 10.24 -21.83 3.41
N SER A 4 11.18 -21.17 2.74
CA SER A 4 10.97 -19.87 2.08
C SER A 4 10.36 -20.08 0.69
N SER A 5 9.57 -19.12 0.21
CA SER A 5 9.07 -19.14 -1.18
C SER A 5 10.18 -19.10 -2.24
N ASP A 6 11.42 -18.81 -1.83
CA ASP A 6 12.63 -18.88 -2.68
C ASP A 6 13.10 -20.30 -2.99
N GLU A 7 12.76 -21.29 -2.16
CA GLU A 7 13.10 -22.71 -2.39
C GLU A 7 12.21 -23.36 -3.45
N ARG A 8 11.09 -22.72 -3.79
CA ARG A 8 10.19 -23.19 -4.84
C ARG A 8 10.89 -23.07 -6.20
N PRO A 9 10.93 -24.14 -7.01
CA PRO A 9 11.44 -24.08 -8.38
C PRO A 9 10.79 -22.93 -9.17
N LYS A 10 11.63 -22.13 -9.85
CA LYS A 10 11.18 -21.02 -10.69
C LYS A 10 10.83 -21.53 -12.08
N ARG A 11 9.81 -20.93 -12.69
CA ARG A 11 9.43 -21.27 -14.08
C ARG A 11 10.62 -20.98 -15.01
N PRO A 12 10.87 -21.83 -16.01
CA PRO A 12 11.95 -21.61 -16.95
C PRO A 12 11.65 -20.42 -17.88
N LEU A 13 12.69 -19.91 -18.51
CA LEU A 13 12.55 -18.82 -19.48
C LEU A 13 11.80 -19.32 -20.73
N THR A 14 10.96 -18.45 -21.28
CA THR A 14 10.37 -18.68 -22.62
C THR A 14 11.47 -18.59 -23.69
N ALA A 15 11.22 -19.14 -24.89
CA ALA A 15 12.16 -19.08 -26.02
C ALA A 15 12.71 -17.65 -26.27
N TYR A 16 11.83 -16.65 -26.35
CA TYR A 16 12.24 -15.25 -26.50
C TYR A 16 13.15 -14.74 -25.37
N PHE A 17 12.77 -14.95 -24.11
CA PHE A 17 13.61 -14.51 -22.97
C PHE A 17 14.95 -15.26 -22.88
N ARG A 18 15.02 -16.49 -23.40
CA ARG A 18 16.29 -17.21 -23.54
C ARG A 18 17.18 -16.51 -24.59
N PHE A 19 16.64 -16.26 -25.79
CA PHE A 19 17.32 -15.48 -26.82
C PHE A 19 17.75 -14.09 -26.31
N LEU A 20 16.85 -13.37 -25.63
CA LEU A 20 17.18 -12.07 -25.03
C LEU A 20 18.34 -12.18 -24.03
N LYS A 21 18.34 -13.18 -23.15
CA LYS A 21 19.40 -13.37 -22.15
C LYS A 21 20.76 -13.58 -22.81
N GLU A 22 20.81 -14.37 -23.87
CA GLU A 22 22.02 -14.71 -24.61
C GLU A 22 22.57 -13.52 -25.40
N HIS A 23 21.70 -12.82 -26.14
CA HIS A 23 22.11 -11.77 -27.07
C HIS A 23 22.25 -10.38 -26.43
N ARG A 24 21.70 -10.17 -25.24
CA ARG A 24 21.69 -8.85 -24.58
C ARG A 24 23.07 -8.25 -24.35
N SER A 25 24.09 -9.05 -24.01
CA SER A 25 25.47 -8.56 -23.83
C SER A 25 26.06 -8.06 -25.14
N ALA A 26 25.95 -8.85 -26.22
CA ALA A 26 26.43 -8.49 -27.55
C ALA A 26 25.74 -7.23 -28.09
N PHE A 27 24.42 -7.12 -27.91
CA PHE A 27 23.69 -5.91 -28.28
C PHE A 27 24.13 -4.70 -27.47
N ARG A 28 24.42 -4.87 -26.17
CA ARG A 28 24.91 -3.77 -25.32
C ARG A 28 26.31 -3.30 -25.72
N GLN A 29 27.21 -4.23 -26.04
CA GLN A 29 28.55 -3.88 -26.52
C GLN A 29 28.50 -3.07 -27.82
N LYS A 30 27.59 -3.40 -28.72
CA LYS A 30 27.38 -2.66 -29.98
C LYS A 30 26.61 -1.34 -29.79
N ASN A 31 25.94 -1.14 -28.65
CA ASN A 31 25.10 0.02 -28.38
C ASN A 31 25.29 0.47 -26.91
N PRO A 32 26.51 0.91 -26.50
CA PRO A 32 26.83 1.15 -25.09
C PRO A 32 26.05 2.32 -24.49
N GLU A 33 25.80 3.36 -25.28
CA GLU A 33 25.06 4.57 -24.88
C GLU A 33 23.53 4.39 -24.91
N MET A 34 23.03 3.29 -25.47
CA MET A 34 21.60 3.09 -25.66
C MET A 34 20.90 2.76 -24.35
N SER A 35 19.71 3.35 -24.15
CA SER A 35 18.90 3.03 -22.98
C SER A 35 18.50 1.56 -22.98
N ASN A 36 18.35 0.98 -21.79
CA ASN A 36 17.95 -0.42 -21.67
C ASN A 36 16.60 -0.73 -22.35
N ILE A 37 15.69 0.24 -22.38
CA ILE A 37 14.36 0.08 -22.99
C ILE A 37 14.50 -0.05 -24.51
N GLU A 38 15.29 0.81 -25.14
CA GLU A 38 15.54 0.78 -26.58
C GLU A 38 16.33 -0.48 -26.97
N LEU A 39 17.31 -0.87 -26.15
CA LEU A 39 18.09 -2.08 -26.36
C LEU A 39 17.18 -3.33 -26.41
N VAL A 40 16.27 -3.46 -25.46
CA VAL A 40 15.31 -4.57 -25.42
C VAL A 40 14.34 -4.52 -26.60
N LYS A 41 13.89 -3.33 -27.03
CA LYS A 41 13.08 -3.17 -28.25
C LYS A 41 13.84 -3.64 -29.50
N LYS A 42 15.14 -3.31 -29.63
CA LYS A 42 16.00 -3.73 -30.75
C LYS A 42 16.15 -5.25 -30.79
N ILE A 43 16.39 -5.88 -29.63
CA ILE A 43 16.45 -7.35 -29.50
C ILE A 43 15.10 -7.99 -29.82
N ALA A 44 13.98 -7.37 -29.40
CA ALA A 44 12.64 -7.83 -29.76
C ALA A 44 12.39 -7.80 -31.28
N GLY A 45 12.91 -6.77 -31.97
CA GLY A 45 12.91 -6.69 -33.43
C GLY A 45 13.69 -7.85 -34.06
N ALA A 46 14.95 -8.04 -33.64
CA ALA A 46 15.79 -9.14 -34.12
C ALA A 46 15.15 -10.52 -33.89
N TRP A 47 14.48 -10.72 -32.77
CA TRP A 47 13.73 -11.96 -32.52
C TRP A 47 12.56 -12.14 -33.51
N LYS A 48 11.84 -11.07 -33.89
CA LYS A 48 10.75 -11.17 -34.86
C LYS A 48 11.26 -11.57 -36.24
N GLU A 49 12.39 -11.02 -36.66
CA GLU A 49 13.06 -11.31 -37.94
C GLU A 49 13.75 -12.68 -37.96
N LEU A 50 14.03 -13.27 -36.80
CA LEU A 50 14.71 -14.56 -36.70
C LEU A 50 13.94 -15.66 -37.47
N PRO A 51 14.61 -16.47 -38.32
CA PRO A 51 13.97 -17.56 -39.05
C PRO A 51 13.28 -18.57 -38.14
N ALA A 52 12.22 -19.21 -38.63
CA ALA A 52 11.46 -20.20 -37.87
C ALA A 52 12.35 -21.37 -37.38
N SER A 53 13.30 -21.82 -38.20
CA SER A 53 14.26 -22.87 -37.85
C SER A 53 15.14 -22.49 -36.66
N GLN A 54 15.63 -21.25 -36.59
CA GLN A 54 16.43 -20.77 -35.47
C GLN A 54 15.58 -20.53 -34.21
N LYS A 55 14.34 -20.02 -34.38
CA LYS A 55 13.38 -19.91 -33.27
C LYS A 55 13.05 -21.28 -32.68
N GLN A 56 12.96 -22.31 -33.51
CA GLN A 56 12.61 -23.67 -33.09
C GLN A 56 13.62 -24.23 -32.07
N VAL A 57 14.92 -23.98 -32.25
CA VAL A 57 15.96 -24.37 -31.28
C VAL A 57 15.66 -23.84 -29.88
N TYR A 58 15.23 -22.57 -29.78
CA TYR A 58 14.87 -21.96 -28.50
C TYR A 58 13.56 -22.51 -27.92
N GLU A 59 12.59 -22.86 -28.75
CA GLU A 59 11.33 -23.48 -28.31
C GLU A 59 11.54 -24.93 -27.84
N GLU A 60 12.38 -25.71 -28.52
CA GLU A 60 12.76 -27.06 -28.09
C GLU A 60 13.51 -27.03 -26.76
N ALA A 61 14.49 -26.13 -26.64
CA ALA A 61 15.18 -25.93 -25.37
C ALA A 61 14.21 -25.47 -24.26
N ARG A 62 13.16 -24.71 -24.59
CA ARG A 62 12.14 -24.29 -23.60
C ARG A 62 11.29 -25.49 -23.17
N LYS A 63 10.88 -26.34 -24.12
CA LYS A 63 10.12 -27.57 -23.82
C LYS A 63 10.93 -28.49 -22.89
N ALA A 64 12.22 -28.70 -23.17
CA ALA A 64 13.11 -29.49 -22.32
C ALA A 64 13.22 -28.91 -20.89
N ASP A 65 13.46 -27.60 -20.78
CA ASP A 65 13.49 -26.93 -19.47
C ASP A 65 12.16 -27.03 -18.71
N TRP A 66 11.04 -26.99 -19.43
CA TRP A 66 9.71 -27.12 -18.84
C TRP A 66 9.49 -28.51 -18.25
N GLN A 67 9.88 -29.57 -18.96
CA GLN A 67 9.84 -30.95 -18.43
C GLN A 67 10.68 -31.10 -17.16
N ARG A 68 11.90 -30.55 -17.17
CA ARG A 68 12.75 -30.52 -15.97
C ARG A 68 12.10 -29.76 -14.81
N TYR A 69 11.50 -28.60 -15.11
CA TYR A 69 10.80 -27.78 -14.12
C TYR A 69 9.61 -28.51 -13.51
N GLU A 70 8.84 -29.24 -14.30
CA GLU A 70 7.70 -30.02 -13.82
C GLU A 70 8.13 -31.11 -12.85
N GLY A 71 9.18 -31.87 -13.18
CA GLY A 71 9.78 -32.84 -12.27
C GLY A 71 10.27 -32.22 -10.96
N GLN A 72 11.02 -31.11 -11.04
CA GLN A 72 11.48 -30.38 -9.86
C GLN A 72 10.33 -29.85 -8.99
N LEU A 73 9.28 -29.32 -9.62
CA LEU A 73 8.12 -28.80 -8.91
C LEU A 73 7.31 -29.91 -8.25
N ALA A 74 7.18 -31.07 -8.90
CA ALA A 74 6.52 -32.24 -8.33
C ALA A 74 7.28 -32.75 -7.09
N ALA A 75 8.60 -32.93 -7.21
CA ALA A 75 9.45 -33.31 -6.08
C ALA A 75 9.37 -32.30 -4.92
N TYR A 76 9.44 -31.00 -5.23
CA TYR A 76 9.29 -29.94 -4.22
C TYR A 76 7.94 -30.00 -3.52
N LYS A 77 6.83 -30.21 -4.25
CA LYS A 77 5.51 -30.33 -3.65
C LYS A 77 5.37 -31.59 -2.78
N ALA A 78 5.96 -32.70 -3.19
CA ALA A 78 5.92 -33.95 -2.44
C ALA A 78 6.68 -33.85 -1.10
N GLN A 79 7.71 -33.01 -1.03
CA GLN A 79 8.48 -32.75 0.20
C GLN A 79 7.75 -31.84 1.21
N LEU A 80 6.69 -31.15 0.80
CA LEU A 80 6.00 -30.17 1.66
C LEU A 80 5.02 -30.84 2.61
N THR A 81 5.09 -30.47 3.88
CA THR A 81 4.02 -30.82 4.84
C THR A 81 2.76 -29.98 4.57
N PRO A 82 1.56 -30.46 4.95
CA PRO A 82 0.32 -29.69 4.78
C PRO A 82 0.39 -28.29 5.40
N THR A 83 1.03 -28.16 6.57
CA THR A 83 1.24 -26.88 7.26
C THR A 83 2.13 -25.93 6.46
N GLN A 84 3.23 -26.44 5.88
CA GLN A 84 4.13 -25.65 5.03
C GLN A 84 3.43 -25.21 3.74
N ALA A 85 2.67 -26.11 3.11
CA ALA A 85 1.89 -25.80 1.91
C ALA A 85 0.84 -24.70 2.17
N ALA A 86 0.15 -24.76 3.31
CA ALA A 86 -0.79 -23.72 3.74
C ALA A 86 -0.07 -22.37 3.99
N ALA A 87 1.08 -22.38 4.66
CA ALA A 87 1.87 -21.18 4.91
C ALA A 87 2.32 -20.50 3.59
N LEU A 88 2.82 -21.28 2.61
CA LEU A 88 3.21 -20.77 1.29
C LEU A 88 2.02 -20.20 0.50
N LYS A 89 0.83 -20.83 0.62
CA LYS A 89 -0.41 -20.32 -0.01
C LYS A 89 -0.80 -18.97 0.60
N GLU A 90 -0.70 -18.83 1.92
CA GLU A 90 -0.96 -17.59 2.64
C GLU A 90 0.03 -16.48 2.32
N GLU A 91 1.33 -16.79 2.26
CA GLU A 91 2.37 -15.85 1.84
C GLU A 91 2.09 -15.33 0.42
N ARG A 92 1.77 -16.24 -0.52
CA ARG A 92 1.41 -15.87 -1.90
C ARG A 92 0.18 -14.97 -1.94
N ARG A 93 -0.84 -15.25 -1.12
CA ARG A 93 -2.06 -14.44 -0.98
C ARG A 93 -1.72 -13.03 -0.50
N LYS A 94 -0.94 -12.90 0.58
CA LYS A 94 -0.48 -11.62 1.12
C LYS A 94 0.33 -10.82 0.10
N ARG A 95 1.25 -11.47 -0.62
CA ARG A 95 2.06 -10.83 -1.67
C ARG A 95 1.21 -10.31 -2.83
N LEU A 96 0.24 -11.10 -3.29
CA LEU A 96 -0.70 -10.68 -4.35
C LEU A 96 -1.61 -9.54 -3.89
N ALA A 97 -2.14 -9.60 -2.65
CA ALA A 97 -2.94 -8.52 -2.07
C ALA A 97 -2.14 -7.22 -1.96
N LYS A 98 -0.88 -7.29 -1.50
CA LYS A 98 0.05 -6.14 -1.47
C LYS A 98 0.27 -5.57 -2.87
N ARG A 99 0.54 -6.40 -3.88
CA ARG A 99 0.69 -5.94 -5.27
C ARG A 99 -0.58 -5.28 -5.81
N ARG A 100 -1.76 -5.83 -5.51
CA ARG A 100 -3.05 -5.23 -5.88
C ARG A 100 -3.25 -3.86 -5.21
N SER A 101 -2.97 -3.74 -3.91
CA SER A 101 -3.11 -2.46 -3.21
C SER A 101 -2.15 -1.39 -3.73
N PHE A 102 -0.91 -1.76 -4.07
CA PHE A 102 0.02 -0.83 -4.73
C PHE A 102 -0.46 -0.39 -6.11
N ARG A 103 -1.01 -1.31 -6.93
CA ARG A 103 -1.55 -0.97 -8.25
C ARG A 103 -2.74 -0.01 -8.12
N ALA A 104 -3.68 -0.31 -7.23
CA ALA A 104 -4.82 0.56 -6.96
C ALA A 104 -4.36 1.95 -6.44
N LYS A 105 -3.40 2.00 -5.51
CA LYS A 105 -2.85 3.28 -5.04
C LYS A 105 -2.21 4.09 -6.16
N ARG A 106 -1.43 3.45 -7.04
CA ARG A 106 -0.79 4.11 -8.18
C ARG A 106 -1.83 4.65 -9.16
N GLU A 107 -2.87 3.89 -9.44
CA GLU A 107 -3.99 4.33 -10.27
C GLU A 107 -4.66 5.58 -9.69
N LEU A 108 -4.96 5.58 -8.39
CA LEU A 108 -5.50 6.77 -7.72
C LEU A 108 -4.56 7.98 -7.78
N THR A 109 -3.24 7.78 -7.70
CA THR A 109 -2.26 8.86 -7.88
C THR A 109 -2.26 9.40 -9.32
N VAL A 110 -2.33 8.52 -10.32
CA VAL A 110 -2.39 8.94 -11.74
C VAL A 110 -3.69 9.68 -12.04
N LEU A 111 -4.80 9.29 -11.41
CA LEU A 111 -6.09 9.98 -11.50
C LEU A 111 -6.14 11.28 -10.67
N GLY A 112 -5.04 11.67 -10.04
CA GLY A 112 -4.94 12.92 -9.27
C GLY A 112 -5.85 12.96 -8.04
N LYS A 113 -6.12 11.80 -7.41
CA LYS A 113 -7.00 11.76 -6.23
C LYS A 113 -6.46 12.67 -5.11
N PRO A 114 -7.29 13.60 -4.57
CA PRO A 114 -6.90 14.50 -3.50
C PRO A 114 -6.27 13.79 -2.30
N LYS A 115 -5.20 14.39 -1.75
CA LYS A 115 -4.57 13.89 -0.52
C LYS A 115 -5.49 14.17 0.66
N ARG A 116 -5.56 13.21 1.59
CA ARG A 116 -6.33 13.31 2.83
C ARG A 116 -5.99 14.58 3.61
N PRO A 117 -6.96 15.12 4.37
CA PRO A 117 -6.73 16.34 5.13
C PRO A 117 -5.65 16.11 6.19
N ARG A 118 -4.78 17.10 6.37
CA ARG A 118 -3.71 17.09 7.36
C ARG A 118 -4.30 17.36 8.74
N SER A 119 -3.86 16.58 9.72
CA SER A 119 -4.13 16.89 11.14
C SER A 119 -3.25 18.05 11.60
N GLY A 120 -3.66 18.79 12.64
CA GLY A 120 -2.84 19.85 13.23
C GLY A 120 -1.46 19.35 13.65
N PHE A 121 -1.36 18.11 14.14
CA PHE A 121 -0.06 17.49 14.39
C PHE A 121 0.76 17.26 13.12
N ASN A 122 0.14 16.91 11.99
CA ASN A 122 0.88 16.74 10.73
C ASN A 122 1.42 18.08 10.22
N ILE A 123 0.68 19.16 10.43
CA ILE A 123 1.08 20.53 10.07
C ILE A 123 2.25 20.97 10.97
N PHE A 124 2.11 20.82 12.28
CA PHE A 124 3.18 21.04 13.26
C PHE A 124 4.45 20.25 12.90
N VAL A 125 4.31 18.96 12.61
CA VAL A 125 5.45 18.14 12.18
C VAL A 125 6.06 18.68 10.89
N SER A 126 5.27 19.03 9.87
CA SER A 126 5.85 19.54 8.61
C SER A 126 6.67 20.82 8.78
N GLU A 127 6.29 21.69 9.71
CA GLU A 127 7.02 22.92 10.00
C GLU A 127 8.27 22.66 10.85
N ASN A 128 8.16 21.80 11.86
CA ASN A 128 9.20 21.61 12.87
C ASN A 128 10.16 20.45 12.55
N PHE A 129 9.91 19.65 11.49
CA PHE A 129 10.72 18.46 11.18
C PHE A 129 12.15 18.79 10.74
N GLN A 130 12.33 19.85 9.96
CA GLN A 130 13.65 20.28 9.50
C GLN A 130 14.52 20.77 10.66
N GLU A 131 13.93 21.56 11.55
CA GLU A 131 14.59 22.16 12.72
C GLU A 131 14.79 21.16 13.86
N SER A 132 14.02 20.08 13.91
CA SER A 132 14.17 19.07 14.95
C SER A 132 15.53 18.35 14.88
N GLU A 133 16.24 18.35 16.00
CA GLU A 133 17.49 17.61 16.17
C GLU A 133 17.23 16.11 16.36
N GLY A 134 18.03 15.28 15.69
CA GLY A 134 18.01 13.84 15.84
C GLY A 134 18.75 13.13 14.71
N ILE A 135 19.45 12.05 15.05
CA ILE A 135 20.31 11.29 14.12
C ILE A 135 19.49 10.55 13.06
N SER A 136 18.24 10.18 13.40
CA SER A 136 17.32 9.45 12.52
C SER A 136 15.97 10.14 12.41
N PRO A 137 15.32 10.13 11.23
CA PRO A 137 13.93 10.59 11.03
C PRO A 137 12.93 10.06 12.07
N VAL A 138 13.13 8.81 12.53
CA VAL A 138 12.25 8.19 13.53
C VAL A 138 12.46 8.83 14.91
N ALA A 139 13.71 9.12 15.27
CA ALA A 139 14.03 9.78 16.53
C ALA A 139 13.51 11.23 16.55
N LYS A 140 13.66 11.95 15.43
CA LYS A 140 13.09 13.30 15.24
C LYS A 140 11.57 13.30 15.44
N LEU A 141 10.86 12.38 14.79
CA LEU A 141 9.40 12.28 14.92
C LEU A 141 8.96 11.96 16.35
N LYS A 142 9.70 11.12 17.08
CA LYS A 142 9.42 10.83 18.49
C LYS A 142 9.56 12.08 19.37
N LYS A 143 10.63 12.85 19.19
CA LYS A 143 10.85 14.14 19.89
C LYS A 143 9.73 15.15 19.55
N LEU A 144 9.31 15.23 18.29
CA LEU A 144 8.21 16.09 17.86
C LEU A 144 6.86 15.66 18.46
N PHE A 145 6.63 14.35 18.60
CA PHE A 145 5.43 13.87 19.27
C PHE A 145 5.40 14.25 20.75
N ASP A 146 6.54 14.14 21.44
CA ASP A 146 6.66 14.51 22.85
C ASP A 146 6.51 16.02 23.07
N THR A 147 7.10 16.84 22.19
CA THR A 147 6.92 18.30 22.22
C THR A 147 5.46 18.69 21.96
N TRP A 148 4.82 18.13 20.92
CA TRP A 148 3.40 18.35 20.66
C TRP A 148 2.52 17.99 21.86
N ARG A 149 2.82 16.88 22.57
CA ARG A 149 2.07 16.53 23.78
C ARG A 149 2.17 17.60 24.88
N LYS A 150 3.36 18.17 25.07
CA LYS A 150 3.65 19.20 26.08
C LYS A 150 3.10 20.59 25.72
N LEU A 151 2.85 20.88 24.44
CA LEU A 151 2.26 22.16 24.02
C LEU A 151 0.89 22.38 24.68
N SER A 152 0.67 23.61 25.14
CA SER A 152 -0.60 24.06 25.72
C SER A 152 -1.72 24.13 24.66
N SER A 153 -2.97 24.25 25.11
CA SER A 153 -4.12 24.35 24.20
C SER A 153 -4.00 25.56 23.27
N SER A 154 -3.58 26.71 23.80
CA SER A 154 -3.38 27.95 23.03
C SER A 154 -2.31 27.80 21.95
N GLN A 155 -1.17 27.18 22.28
CA GLN A 155 -0.09 26.90 21.30
C GLN A 155 -0.51 25.91 20.21
N LYS A 156 -1.47 25.03 20.51
CA LYS A 156 -2.04 24.09 19.52
C LYS A 156 -3.10 24.74 18.63
N GLN A 157 -3.76 25.81 19.07
CA GLN A 157 -4.89 26.41 18.34
C GLN A 157 -4.56 26.78 16.89
N PRO A 158 -3.43 27.44 16.57
CA PRO A 158 -3.12 27.79 15.18
C PRO A 158 -3.06 26.56 14.26
N TYR A 159 -2.41 25.48 14.72
CA TYR A 159 -2.32 24.23 13.97
C TYR A 159 -3.67 23.52 13.83
N LEU A 160 -4.54 23.63 14.84
CA LEU A 160 -5.89 23.07 14.77
C LEU A 160 -6.75 23.85 13.78
N GLN A 161 -6.65 25.18 13.75
CA GLN A 161 -7.33 26.02 12.76
C GLN A 161 -6.86 25.68 11.33
N LEU A 162 -5.55 25.63 11.09
CA LEU A 162 -5.00 25.22 9.79
C LEU A 162 -5.46 23.81 9.37
N ALA A 163 -5.70 22.90 10.32
CA ALA A 163 -6.23 21.59 10.03
C ALA A 163 -7.72 21.62 9.65
N GLU A 164 -8.51 22.53 10.22
CA GLU A 164 -9.89 22.78 9.77
C GLU A 164 -9.90 23.37 8.35
N ASP A 165 -9.03 24.33 8.05
CA ASP A 165 -8.90 24.89 6.70
C ASP A 165 -8.49 23.81 5.67
N ASP A 166 -7.57 22.91 6.04
CA ASP A 166 -7.14 21.81 5.16
C ASP A 166 -8.25 20.77 4.95
N LYS A 167 -9.21 20.64 5.88
CA LYS A 167 -10.44 19.85 5.64
C LYS A 167 -11.32 20.50 4.60
N VAL A 168 -11.53 21.81 4.66
CA VAL A 168 -12.32 22.56 3.66
C VAL A 168 -11.68 22.42 2.27
N ARG A 169 -10.36 22.59 2.17
CA ARG A 169 -9.58 22.30 0.95
C ARG A 169 -9.86 20.90 0.42
N TYR A 170 -9.69 19.87 1.26
CA TYR A 170 -9.92 18.48 0.86
C TYR A 170 -11.35 18.23 0.40
N GLU A 171 -12.36 18.80 1.06
CA GLU A 171 -13.75 18.64 0.67
C GLU A 171 -14.04 19.23 -0.71
N ASN A 172 -13.53 20.43 -1.00
CA ASN A 172 -13.68 21.09 -2.30
C ASN A 172 -12.95 20.33 -3.41
N GLU A 173 -11.70 19.91 -3.16
CA GLU A 173 -10.94 19.10 -4.11
C GLU A 173 -11.63 17.75 -4.37
N MET A 174 -12.16 17.10 -3.32
CA MET A 174 -12.85 15.82 -3.47
C MET A 174 -14.15 15.94 -4.24
N LYS A 175 -14.95 16.99 -4.02
CA LYS A 175 -16.16 17.24 -4.82
C LYS A 175 -15.83 17.36 -6.31
N SER A 176 -14.83 18.17 -6.62
CA SER A 176 -14.37 18.38 -8.00
C SER A 176 -13.82 17.09 -8.62
N TRP A 177 -13.03 16.33 -7.85
CA TRP A 177 -12.47 15.06 -8.30
C TRP A 177 -13.55 13.98 -8.51
N GLU A 178 -14.53 13.88 -7.61
CA GLU A 178 -15.66 12.95 -7.74
C GLU A 178 -16.52 13.27 -8.97
N ALA A 179 -16.81 14.55 -9.23
CA ALA A 179 -17.49 14.97 -10.45
C ALA A 179 -16.72 14.53 -11.71
N LYS A 180 -15.40 14.74 -11.74
CA LYS A 180 -14.54 14.26 -12.83
C LYS A 180 -14.55 12.73 -12.97
N MET A 181 -14.62 11.97 -11.87
CA MET A 181 -14.69 10.51 -11.94
C MET A 181 -16.03 10.02 -12.53
N VAL A 182 -17.14 10.71 -12.23
CA VAL A 182 -18.45 10.43 -12.87
C VAL A 182 -18.38 10.69 -14.37
N GLU A 183 -17.82 11.83 -14.78
CA GLU A 183 -17.64 12.17 -16.21
C GLU A 183 -16.80 11.12 -16.96
N LEU A 184 -15.79 10.56 -16.31
CA LEU A 184 -14.95 9.49 -16.85
C LEU A 184 -15.56 8.08 -16.73
N GLY A 185 -16.79 7.93 -16.23
CA GLY A 185 -17.47 6.65 -16.04
C GLY A 185 -16.84 5.76 -14.95
N ARG A 186 -16.07 6.34 -14.04
CA ARG A 186 -15.34 5.66 -12.94
C ARG A 186 -16.04 5.85 -11.59
N GLU A 187 -17.34 5.59 -11.58
CA GLU A 187 -18.18 5.69 -10.37
C GLU A 187 -17.75 4.69 -9.28
N ASP A 188 -17.04 3.62 -9.65
CA ASP A 188 -16.42 2.66 -8.73
C ASP A 188 -15.48 3.30 -7.71
N LEU A 189 -14.96 4.49 -8.01
CA LEU A 189 -13.97 5.20 -7.20
C LEU A 189 -14.56 6.27 -6.25
N LEU A 190 -15.86 6.52 -6.35
CA LEU A 190 -16.57 7.50 -5.52
C LEU A 190 -16.61 7.04 -4.06
N ARG A 191 -16.63 7.99 -3.12
CA ARG A 191 -16.88 7.65 -1.73
C ARG A 191 -18.31 7.12 -1.62
N SER A 192 -18.48 5.88 -1.18
CA SER A 192 -19.81 5.39 -0.81
C SER A 192 -20.33 6.25 0.35
N GLY A 193 -21.53 6.83 0.18
CA GLY A 193 -22.15 7.82 1.07
C GLY A 193 -22.43 7.37 2.52
N LYS A 194 -21.85 6.26 2.98
CA LYS A 194 -21.82 5.87 4.39
C LYS A 194 -20.40 5.94 4.89
N GLN A 195 -20.09 7.04 5.59
CA GLN A 195 -19.08 6.99 6.64
C GLN A 195 -19.35 5.72 7.47
N ARG A 196 -18.43 4.74 7.43
CA ARG A 196 -18.49 3.65 8.40
C ARG A 196 -18.44 4.30 9.78
N PRO A 197 -19.42 4.07 10.68
CA PRO A 197 -19.28 4.54 12.04
C PRO A 197 -17.95 4.01 12.56
N LYS A 198 -17.09 4.90 13.07
CA LYS A 198 -15.88 4.49 13.77
C LYS A 198 -16.34 3.48 14.81
N LYS A 199 -15.88 2.22 14.70
CA LYS A 199 -16.19 1.16 15.65
C LYS A 199 -15.78 1.69 17.03
N LYS A 200 -16.74 2.12 17.85
CA LYS A 200 -16.47 2.51 19.24
C LYS A 200 -15.91 1.25 19.89
N THR A 201 -14.65 1.28 20.31
CA THR A 201 -14.07 0.22 21.12
C THR A 201 -14.89 0.10 22.41
N ALA A 202 -15.15 -1.14 22.85
CA ALA A 202 -16.06 -1.45 23.97
C ALA A 202 -15.73 -0.67 25.27
N GLU A 203 -14.48 -0.26 25.44
CA GLU A 203 -14.01 0.60 26.54
C GLU A 203 -14.71 1.98 26.60
N THR A 204 -15.05 2.56 25.43
CA THR A 204 -15.73 3.86 25.37
C THR A 204 -17.24 3.76 25.55
N ALA A 205 -17.85 2.58 25.35
CA ALA A 205 -19.26 2.34 25.64
C ALA A 205 -19.51 2.22 27.15
N ASN A 206 -18.65 1.47 27.87
CA ASN A 206 -18.75 1.31 29.32
C ASN A 206 -18.51 2.62 30.09
N LYS A 207 -17.62 3.50 29.60
CA LYS A 207 -17.43 4.84 30.18
C LYS A 207 -18.63 5.77 29.94
N ALA A 208 -19.36 5.59 28.84
CA ALA A 208 -20.55 6.40 28.55
C ALA A 208 -21.79 5.93 29.33
N GLU A 209 -21.91 4.64 29.64
CA GLU A 209 -22.97 4.12 30.51
C GLU A 209 -22.75 4.48 31.98
N THR A 210 -21.52 4.37 32.48
CA THR A 210 -21.17 4.78 33.86
C THR A 210 -21.36 6.29 34.09
N ALA A 211 -21.04 7.13 33.09
CA ALA A 211 -21.29 8.57 33.15
C ALA A 211 -22.79 8.93 33.09
N LYS A 212 -23.61 8.16 32.36
CA LYS A 212 -25.07 8.35 32.33
C LYS A 212 -25.75 7.85 33.60
N ALA A 213 -25.23 6.80 34.23
CA ALA A 213 -25.71 6.31 35.52
C ALA A 213 -25.45 7.32 36.64
N SER A 214 -24.23 7.90 36.72
CA SER A 214 -23.93 8.91 37.75
C SER A 214 -24.71 10.22 37.56
N SER A 215 -24.98 10.62 36.31
CA SER A 215 -25.83 11.77 36.00
C SER A 215 -27.29 11.55 36.43
N ARG A 216 -27.84 10.34 36.25
CA ARG A 216 -29.20 10.00 36.71
C ARG A 216 -29.29 9.94 38.23
N GLU A 217 -28.28 9.41 38.89
CA GLU A 217 -28.24 9.33 40.35
C GLU A 217 -28.13 10.71 41.01
N ASN A 218 -27.30 11.61 40.45
CA ASN A 218 -27.21 12.99 40.91
C ASN A 218 -28.52 13.77 40.68
N LYS A 219 -29.22 13.51 39.57
CA LYS A 219 -30.51 14.14 39.28
C LYS A 219 -31.64 13.64 40.19
N ALA A 220 -31.57 12.38 40.64
CA ALA A 220 -32.49 11.81 41.63
C ALA A 220 -32.25 12.38 43.04
N LYS A 221 -30.98 12.50 43.47
CA LYS A 221 -30.59 13.12 44.75
C LYS A 221 -30.97 14.60 44.83
N LEU A 222 -30.87 15.33 43.71
CA LEU A 222 -31.28 16.73 43.62
C LEU A 222 -32.81 16.91 43.68
N ARG A 223 -33.59 15.89 43.25
CA ARG A 223 -35.06 15.91 43.34
C ARG A 223 -35.57 15.60 44.74
N LEU A 224 -34.91 14.69 45.47
CA LEU A 224 -35.25 14.36 46.86
C LEU A 224 -34.95 15.51 47.85
N LYS A 225 -33.85 16.26 47.63
CA LYS A 225 -33.55 17.45 48.44
C LYS A 225 -34.53 18.62 48.23
N LYS A 226 -35.30 18.61 47.14
CA LYS A 226 -36.25 19.68 46.81
C LYS A 226 -37.68 19.42 47.32
N SER A 227 -37.89 18.29 47.99
CA SER A 227 -39.18 17.88 48.58
C SER A 227 -39.17 17.88 50.11
N GLU A 228 -38.08 18.32 50.74
CA GLU A 228 -37.92 18.44 52.21
C GLU A 228 -37.74 19.90 52.69
N GLU A 229 -37.87 20.87 51.78
CA GLU A 229 -38.09 22.31 52.07
C GLU A 229 -39.50 22.70 51.62
#